data_AF-A0A0C1ZY46-F1
#
_entry.id   AF-A0A0C1ZY46-F1
#
_cell.length_a   1.000
_cell.length_b   1.000
_cell.length_c   1.000
_cell.angle_alpha   90.00
_cell.angle_beta   90.00
_cell.angle_gamma   90.00
#
_symmetry.space_group_name_H-M   'P 1'
#
loop_
_entity.id
_entity.type
_entity.pdbx_description
1 polymer ?
#
loop_
_entity_poly.entity_id
_entity_poly.type
_entity_poly.pdbx_seq_one_letter_code
_entity_poly.pdbx_strand_id
1 'polypeptide(L)'
;MEAPPDPFRVLGLEPTLERAAIKRAYFGLLRHHSPHADPEGFRRIRDAYEQLSGDGLAAAWSVAELDLERELQAIEAELSVRIAAMQAAVRTLEAERRTVTGFTAILSLTLDDAVARCEPPSPKPAPKPST
;
A
#
# COMPACT_ATOMS: atom_id res chain seq x y z
N MET A 1 -6.69 13.86 13.41
CA MET A 1 -6.66 12.93 14.56
C MET A 1 -5.21 12.85 14.95
N GLU A 2 -4.82 13.61 15.96
CA GLU A 2 -3.43 13.76 16.39
C GLU A 2 -2.97 12.44 17.02
N ALA A 3 -1.80 11.94 16.64
CA ALA A 3 -1.28 10.69 17.17
C ALA A 3 -1.17 10.81 18.70
N PRO A 4 -1.55 9.77 19.47
CA PRO A 4 -1.39 9.81 20.92
C PRO A 4 0.08 10.08 21.26
N PRO A 5 0.36 10.95 22.24
CA PRO A 5 1.72 11.31 22.60
C PRO A 5 2.50 10.06 23.00
N ASP A 6 3.77 9.97 22.55
CA ASP A 6 4.67 8.86 22.87
C ASP A 6 4.68 8.59 24.38
N PRO A 7 4.31 7.38 24.82
CA PRO A 7 4.17 7.06 26.23
C PRO A 7 5.49 7.18 27.01
N PHE A 8 6.65 6.98 26.36
CA PHE A 8 7.95 7.19 27.01
C PHE A 8 8.17 8.68 27.31
N ARG A 9 7.86 9.55 26.34
CA ARG A 9 7.94 11.01 26.51
C ARG A 9 6.96 11.54 27.55
N VAL A 10 5.75 10.99 27.64
CA VAL A 10 4.78 11.36 28.68
C VAL A 10 5.32 11.05 30.08
N LEU A 11 6.05 9.93 30.23
CA LEU A 11 6.71 9.58 31.49
C LEU A 11 8.08 10.25 31.70
N GLY A 12 8.58 11.02 30.72
CA GLY A 12 9.90 11.65 30.77
C GLY A 12 11.05 10.65 30.74
N LEU A 13 10.88 9.54 30.04
CA LEU A 13 11.86 8.47 29.88
C LEU A 13 12.38 8.41 28.44
N GLU A 14 13.62 7.95 28.29
CA GLU A 14 14.08 7.41 27.01
C GLU A 14 13.43 6.04 26.75
N PRO A 15 13.25 5.65 25.47
CA PRO A 15 12.70 4.35 25.11
C PRO A 15 13.44 3.21 25.81
N THR A 16 12.72 2.38 26.56
CA THR A 16 13.33 1.28 27.33
C THR A 16 12.40 0.09 27.49
N LEU A 17 12.98 -1.11 27.56
CA LEU A 17 12.28 -2.34 27.94
C LEU A 17 12.31 -2.60 29.45
N GLU A 18 12.96 -1.72 30.24
CA GLU A 18 13.09 -1.89 31.68
C GLU A 18 11.80 -1.48 32.43
N ARG A 19 10.95 -2.47 32.72
CA ARG A 19 9.70 -2.28 33.47
C ARG A 19 9.88 -1.59 34.84
N ALA A 20 11.04 -1.77 35.48
CA ALA A 20 11.35 -1.13 36.75
C ALA A 20 11.55 0.39 36.60
N ALA A 21 12.24 0.84 35.54
CA ALA A 21 12.41 2.25 35.22
C ALA A 21 11.07 2.94 34.94
N ILE A 22 10.19 2.27 34.18
CA ILE A 22 8.84 2.74 33.84
C ILE A 22 7.99 2.94 35.10
N LYS A 23 7.97 1.95 36.01
CA LYS A 23 7.27 2.06 37.30
C LYS A 23 7.81 3.21 38.15
N ARG A 24 9.14 3.37 38.21
CA ARG A 24 9.77 4.44 38.98
C ARG A 24 9.37 5.83 38.47
N ALA A 25 9.38 6.04 37.15
CA ALA A 25 8.97 7.30 36.55
C ALA A 25 7.50 7.62 36.84
N TYR A 26 6.61 6.64 36.66
CA TYR A 26 5.19 6.78 36.98
C TYR A 26 4.95 7.19 38.44
N PHE A 27 5.56 6.50 39.41
CA PHE A 27 5.42 6.86 40.83
C PHE A 27 6.07 8.21 41.18
N GLY A 28 7.09 8.64 40.45
CA GLY A 28 7.66 9.98 40.56
C GLY A 28 6.66 11.05 40.14
N LEU A 29 6.05 10.88 38.96
CA LEU A 29 5.05 11.81 38.40
C LEU A 29 3.75 11.83 39.21
N LEU A 30 3.36 10.71 39.81
CA LEU A 30 2.15 10.63 40.64
C LEU A 30 2.19 11.58 41.85
N ARG A 31 3.39 11.91 42.35
CA ARG A 31 3.58 12.89 43.43
C ARG A 31 3.29 14.33 42.98
N HIS A 32 3.45 14.61 41.70
CA HIS A 32 3.23 15.92 41.09
C HIS A 32 1.83 16.06 40.50
N HIS A 33 1.29 14.99 39.92
CA HIS A 33 -0.05 14.93 39.34
C HIS A 33 -0.98 14.07 40.20
N SER A 34 -1.38 14.62 41.35
CA SER A 34 -2.35 13.95 42.24
C SER A 34 -3.75 13.97 41.61
N PRO A 35 -4.55 12.88 41.74
CA PRO A 35 -5.90 12.78 41.16
C PRO A 35 -6.85 13.92 41.54
N HIS A 36 -6.64 14.51 42.72
CA HIS A 36 -7.47 15.60 43.24
C HIS A 36 -6.99 16.99 42.82
N ALA A 37 -5.70 17.15 42.49
CA ALA A 37 -5.11 18.43 42.15
C ALA A 37 -5.01 18.64 40.63
N ASP A 38 -4.71 17.58 39.88
CA ASP A 38 -4.61 17.61 38.42
C ASP A 38 -5.18 16.32 37.80
N PRO A 39 -6.50 16.26 37.60
CA PRO A 39 -7.17 15.08 37.03
C PRO A 39 -6.79 14.80 35.57
N GLU A 40 -6.43 15.84 34.80
CA GLU A 40 -6.02 15.73 33.40
C GLU A 40 -4.58 15.20 33.29
N GLY A 41 -3.66 15.73 34.10
CA GLY A 41 -2.29 15.22 34.20
C GLY A 41 -2.26 13.79 34.70
N PHE A 42 -3.06 13.45 35.72
CA PHE A 42 -3.16 12.08 36.22
C PHE A 42 -3.63 11.09 35.15
N ARG A 43 -4.66 11.44 34.36
CA ARG A 43 -5.12 10.61 33.24
C ARG A 43 -4.02 10.38 32.22
N ARG A 44 -3.33 11.44 31.78
CA ARG A 44 -2.23 11.33 30.80
C ARG A 44 -1.13 10.38 31.26
N ILE A 45 -0.63 10.53 32.49
CA ILE A 45 0.46 9.67 32.98
C ILE A 45 0.01 8.22 33.21
N ARG A 46 -1.25 8.02 33.61
CA ARG A 46 -1.82 6.68 33.80
C ARG A 46 -1.96 5.96 32.47
N ASP A 47 -2.53 6.63 31.47
CA ASP A 47 -2.76 6.04 30.15
C ASP A 47 -1.41 5.65 29.49
N ALA A 48 -0.37 6.48 29.65
CA ALA A 48 0.99 6.16 29.19
C ALA A 48 1.61 4.96 29.93
N TYR A 49 1.45 4.90 31.26
CA TYR A 49 1.93 3.76 32.05
C TYR A 49 1.21 2.45 31.69
N GLU A 50 -0.11 2.49 31.47
CA GLU A 50 -0.89 1.30 31.09
C GLU A 50 -0.44 0.72 29.74
N GLN A 51 -0.17 1.58 28.76
CA GLN A 51 0.38 1.15 27.45
C GLN A 51 1.73 0.44 27.60
N LEU A 52 2.58 0.91 28.52
CA LEU A 52 3.92 0.37 28.74
C LEU A 52 3.97 -0.79 29.76
N SER A 53 2.96 -0.96 30.59
CA SER A 53 2.94 -2.02 31.62
C SER A 53 2.37 -3.34 31.10
N GLY A 54 1.63 -3.34 29.99
CA GLY A 54 1.06 -4.54 29.37
C GLY A 54 1.94 -5.18 28.30
N ASP A 55 1.27 -5.75 27.29
CA ASP A 55 1.89 -6.35 26.10
C ASP A 55 2.33 -5.28 25.07
N GLY A 56 1.87 -4.04 25.25
CA GLY A 56 2.19 -2.89 24.38
C GLY A 56 3.64 -2.38 24.51
N LEU A 57 4.40 -2.83 25.51
CA LEU A 57 5.77 -2.36 25.75
C LEU A 57 6.71 -2.64 24.59
N ALA A 58 6.66 -3.86 24.04
CA ALA A 58 7.55 -4.25 22.94
C ALA A 58 7.24 -3.45 21.67
N ALA A 59 5.96 -3.23 21.38
CA ALA A 59 5.52 -2.42 20.26
C ALA A 59 5.91 -0.94 20.45
N ALA A 60 5.64 -0.36 21.61
CA ALA A 60 6.01 1.02 21.93
C ALA A 60 7.53 1.23 21.86
N TRP A 61 8.32 0.31 22.42
CA TRP A 61 9.78 0.37 22.33
C TRP A 61 10.26 0.24 20.88
N SER A 62 9.70 -0.67 20.09
CA SER A 62 10.10 -0.82 18.68
C SER A 62 9.80 0.42 17.84
N VAL A 63 8.70 1.13 18.12
CA VAL A 63 8.32 2.37 17.42
C VAL A 63 9.17 3.56 17.86
N ALA A 64 9.63 3.57 19.12
CA ALA A 64 10.40 4.68 19.67
C ALA A 64 11.92 4.53 19.43
N GLU A 65 12.45 3.31 19.45
CA GLU A 65 13.87 3.02 19.20
C GLU A 65 14.20 2.95 17.70
N LEU A 66 13.32 2.33 16.92
CA LEU A 66 13.40 2.35 15.47
C LEU A 66 12.46 3.45 15.02
N ASP A 67 12.95 4.48 14.33
CA ASP A 67 12.11 5.48 13.65
C ASP A 67 11.35 4.79 12.50
N LEU A 68 10.41 3.93 12.86
CA LEU A 68 9.73 2.99 11.98
C LEU A 68 8.88 3.76 10.98
N GLU A 69 8.41 4.95 11.36
CA GLU A 69 7.76 5.88 10.45
C GLU A 69 8.69 6.31 9.33
N ARG A 70 9.93 6.74 9.65
CA ARG A 70 10.93 7.08 8.63
C ARG A 70 11.29 5.87 7.76
N GLU A 71 11.53 4.70 8.37
CA GLU A 71 11.89 3.49 7.62
C GLU A 71 10.77 3.04 6.70
N LEU A 72 9.51 3.08 7.17
CA LEU A 72 8.34 2.79 6.37
C LEU A 72 8.20 3.76 5.20
N GLN A 73 8.37 5.07 5.45
CA GLN A 73 8.35 6.09 4.40
C GLN A 73 9.42 5.84 3.34
N ALA A 74 10.62 5.44 3.75
CA ALA A 74 11.70 5.11 2.82
C ALA A 74 11.36 3.90 1.93
N ILE A 75 10.82 2.84 2.54
CA ILE A 75 10.40 1.64 1.81
C ILE A 75 9.25 1.94 0.86
N GLU A 76 8.24 2.67 1.32
CA GLU A 76 7.09 3.06 0.50
C GLU A 76 7.53 3.90 -0.70
N ALA A 77 8.41 4.88 -0.48
CA ALA A 77 8.95 5.72 -1.54
C ALA A 77 9.67 4.86 -2.59
N GLU A 78 10.54 3.93 -2.18
CA GLU A 78 11.23 3.05 -3.11
C GLU A 78 10.26 2.14 -3.89
N LEU A 79 9.29 1.53 -3.20
CA LEU A 79 8.30 0.68 -3.84
C LEU A 79 7.43 1.46 -4.82
N SER A 80 7.06 2.70 -4.49
CA SER A 80 6.28 3.56 -5.37
C SER A 80 6.99 3.80 -6.72
N VAL A 81 8.31 4.02 -6.69
CA VAL A 81 9.14 4.20 -7.89
C VAL A 81 9.16 2.91 -8.72
N ARG A 82 9.36 1.76 -8.07
CA ARG A 82 9.38 0.46 -8.76
C ARG A 82 8.03 0.13 -9.39
N ILE A 83 6.93 0.40 -8.69
CA ILE A 83 5.56 0.22 -9.19
C ILE A 83 5.31 1.14 -10.38
N ALA A 84 5.68 2.42 -10.29
CA ALA A 84 5.51 3.37 -11.38
C ALA A 84 6.30 2.96 -12.63
N ALA A 85 7.54 2.49 -12.47
CA ALA A 85 8.36 1.97 -13.56
C ALA A 85 7.71 0.74 -14.23
N MET A 86 7.22 -0.21 -13.42
CA MET A 86 6.50 -1.38 -13.92
C MET A 86 5.23 -0.97 -14.69
N GLN A 87 4.44 -0.04 -14.15
CA GLN A 87 3.24 0.47 -14.81
C GLN A 87 3.56 1.16 -16.13
N ALA A 88 4.65 1.94 -16.20
CA ALA A 88 5.10 2.56 -17.44
C ALA A 88 5.51 1.51 -18.49
N ALA A 89 6.19 0.44 -18.08
CA ALA A 89 6.53 -0.68 -18.95
C ALA A 89 5.27 -1.38 -19.48
N VAL A 90 4.28 -1.65 -18.63
CA VAL A 90 2.98 -2.23 -19.04
C VAL A 90 2.29 -1.34 -20.07
N ARG A 91 2.21 -0.02 -19.82
CA ARG A 91 1.61 0.93 -20.78
C ARG A 91 2.32 0.91 -22.14
N THR A 92 3.63 0.74 -22.14
CA THR A 92 4.43 0.66 -23.37
C THR A 92 4.08 -0.62 -24.15
N LEU A 93 4.07 -1.77 -23.48
CA LEU A 93 3.70 -3.05 -24.08
C LEU A 93 2.24 -3.05 -24.59
N GLU A 94 1.32 -2.43 -23.85
CA GLU A 94 -0.07 -2.28 -24.27
C GLU A 94 -0.20 -1.41 -25.52
N ALA A 95 0.59 -0.33 -25.62
CA ALA A 95 0.63 0.51 -26.82
C ALA A 95 1.19 -0.25 -28.03
N GLU A 96 2.28 -1.00 -27.85
CA GLU A 96 2.84 -1.87 -28.90
C GLU A 96 1.82 -2.92 -29.37
N ARG A 97 1.19 -3.62 -28.42
CA ARG A 97 0.14 -4.59 -28.73
C ARG A 97 -1.00 -3.94 -29.52
N ARG A 98 -1.43 -2.75 -29.12
CA ARG A 98 -2.51 -2.00 -29.80
C ARG A 98 -2.14 -1.68 -31.25
N THR A 99 -0.90 -1.26 -31.49
CA THR A 99 -0.38 -1.01 -32.85
C THR A 99 -0.38 -2.29 -33.68
N VAL A 100 0.16 -3.40 -33.15
CA VAL A 100 0.20 -4.69 -33.84
C VAL A 100 -1.22 -5.18 -34.14
N THR A 101 -2.13 -5.16 -33.16
CA THR A 101 -3.53 -5.57 -33.35
C THR A 101 -4.22 -4.72 -34.42
N GLY A 102 -4.04 -3.39 -34.39
CA GLY A 102 -4.59 -2.49 -35.41
C GLY A 102 -4.08 -2.80 -36.82
N PHE A 103 -2.77 -3.03 -36.96
CA PHE A 103 -2.17 -3.41 -38.24
C PHE A 103 -2.71 -4.76 -38.75
N THR A 104 -2.80 -5.78 -37.88
CA THR A 104 -3.35 -7.08 -38.25
C THR A 104 -4.81 -6.99 -38.70
N ALA A 105 -5.62 -6.12 -38.07
CA ALA A 105 -7.01 -5.91 -38.46
C ALA A 105 -7.13 -5.23 -39.84
N ILE A 106 -6.23 -4.28 -40.16
CA ILE A 106 -6.19 -3.68 -41.50
C ILE A 106 -5.81 -4.73 -42.55
N LEU A 107 -4.76 -5.52 -42.30
CA LEU A 107 -4.35 -6.56 -43.24
C LEU A 107 -5.43 -7.64 -43.42
N SER A 108 -6.12 -8.07 -42.37
CA SER A 108 -7.18 -9.07 -42.49
C SER A 108 -8.30 -8.58 -43.41
N LEU A 109 -8.73 -7.32 -43.28
CA LEU A 109 -9.73 -6.73 -44.18
C LEU A 109 -9.27 -6.72 -45.64
N THR A 110 -8.00 -6.38 -45.89
CA THR A 110 -7.46 -6.39 -47.27
C THR A 110 -7.30 -7.79 -47.84
N LEU A 111 -7.02 -8.79 -46.99
CA LEU A 111 -6.85 -10.17 -47.39
C LEU A 111 -8.21 -10.79 -47.73
N ASP A 112 -9.24 -10.55 -46.92
CA ASP A 112 -10.61 -10.98 -47.21
C ASP A 112 -11.10 -10.38 -48.54
N ASP A 113 -10.86 -9.08 -48.77
CA ASP A 113 -11.19 -8.40 -50.05
C ASP A 113 -10.40 -8.94 -51.25
N ALA A 114 -9.17 -9.41 -51.06
CA ALA A 114 -8.36 -10.02 -52.12
C ALA A 114 -8.84 -11.44 -52.43
N VAL A 115 -9.15 -12.24 -51.40
CA VAL A 115 -9.71 -13.59 -51.53
C VAL A 115 -11.04 -13.53 -52.26
N ALA A 116 -11.94 -12.61 -51.89
CA ALA A 116 -13.24 -12.44 -52.56
C ALA A 116 -13.12 -12.09 -54.05
N ARG A 117 -12.04 -11.41 -54.46
CA ARG A 117 -11.77 -11.10 -55.88
C ARG A 117 -11.15 -12.28 -56.65
N CYS A 118 -10.48 -13.19 -55.95
CA CYS A 118 -9.88 -14.39 -56.53
C CYS A 118 -10.83 -15.59 -56.58
N GLU A 119 -11.99 -15.53 -55.92
CA GLU A 119 -12.98 -16.61 -55.94
C GLU A 119 -13.67 -16.67 -57.32
N PRO A 120 -13.53 -17.78 -58.08
CA PRO A 120 -14.13 -17.89 -59.40
C PRO A 120 -15.67 -17.94 -59.28
N PRO A 121 -16.41 -17.40 -60.26
CA PRO A 121 -17.87 -17.40 -60.20
C PRO A 121 -18.40 -18.83 -60.14
N SER A 122 -19.30 -19.10 -59.19
CA SER A 122 -19.94 -20.40 -59.03
C SER A 122 -20.52 -20.90 -60.35
N PRO A 123 -20.29 -22.16 -60.74
CA PRO A 123 -20.78 -22.68 -62.02
C PRO A 123 -22.32 -22.61 -62.04
N LYS A 124 -22.88 -22.01 -63.11
CA LYS A 124 -24.33 -21.98 -63.33
C LYS A 124 -24.89 -23.41 -63.28
N PRO A 125 -26.00 -23.67 -62.56
CA PRO A 125 -26.59 -25.00 -62.53
C PRO A 125 -26.99 -25.41 -63.95
N ALA A 126 -26.47 -26.56 -64.38
CA ALA A 126 -26.75 -27.11 -65.70
C ALA A 126 -28.26 -27.33 -65.87
N PRO A 127 -28.84 -27.05 -67.05
CA PRO A 127 -30.26 -27.29 -67.29
C PRO A 127 -30.54 -28.79 -67.13
N LYS A 128 -31.54 -29.11 -66.31
CA LYS A 128 -31.96 -30.49 -66.08
C LYS A 128 -32.39 -31.12 -67.41
N PRO A 129 -31.96 -32.36 -67.71
CA PRO A 129 -32.38 -33.04 -68.94
C PRO A 129 -33.90 -33.25 -68.90
N SER A 130 -34.56 -32.83 -69.98
CA SER A 130 -35.97 -33.09 -70.23
C SER A 130 -36.14 -34.58 -70.54
N THR A 131 -36.84 -35.29 -69.66
CA THR A 131 -37.40 -36.62 -69.91
C THR A 131 -38.92 -36.51 -69.88
#